data_AF-A0A9X2GM48-F1
#
_entry.id   AF-A0A9X2GM48-F1
#
_cell.length_a   1.000
_cell.length_b   1.000
_cell.length_c   1.000
_cell.angle_alpha   90.00
_cell.angle_beta   90.00
_cell.angle_gamma   90.00
#
_symmetry.space_group_name_H-M   'P 1'
#
loop_
_entity.id
_entity.type
_entity.pdbx_description
1 polymer ?
#
loop_
_entity_poly.entity_id
_entity_poly.type
_entity_poly.pdbx_seq_one_letter_code
_entity_poly.pdbx_strand_id
1 'polypeptide(L)'
;MFSTGLMLGALLAGLVTGALGGLASIIPETARLWLLAPIVVVIMLFELAGRPLSLPQNRRLVPQDVIPRADFSGPLQFGFEMGTGVRTFTPTALPQLLVLVIVLAGGLGPGLLAGLGFGVGRALMPLSRALSGDPRRWDTKLLASTAWVGRLCATGFLLSLALLWT
;
A
#
# COMPACT_ATOMS: atom_id res chain seq x y z
N MET A 1 -4.14 16.03 -11.17
CA MET A 1 -4.51 14.88 -12.03
C MET A 1 -3.84 13.59 -11.60
N PHE A 2 -2.51 13.53 -11.49
CA PHE A 2 -1.83 12.32 -10.97
C PHE A 2 -2.37 11.84 -9.62
N SER A 3 -2.43 12.71 -8.60
CA SER A 3 -2.96 12.35 -7.28
C SER A 3 -4.43 11.92 -7.32
N THR A 4 -5.23 12.50 -8.23
CA THR A 4 -6.63 12.12 -8.45
C THR A 4 -6.72 10.69 -8.99
N GLY A 5 -5.94 10.38 -10.03
CA GLY A 5 -5.85 9.02 -10.56
C GLY A 5 -5.41 8.06 -9.46
N LEU A 6 -4.41 8.45 -8.67
CA LEU A 6 -3.91 7.67 -7.55
C LEU A 6 -5.01 7.34 -6.53
N MET A 7 -5.81 8.33 -6.11
CA MET A 7 -6.94 8.09 -5.21
C MET A 7 -7.94 7.13 -5.82
N LEU A 8 -8.33 7.32 -7.08
CA LEU A 8 -9.31 6.47 -7.76
C LEU A 8 -8.82 5.02 -7.88
N GLY A 9 -7.55 4.83 -8.26
CA GLY A 9 -6.95 3.50 -8.34
C GLY A 9 -6.86 2.81 -6.98
N ALA A 10 -6.49 3.56 -5.93
CA ALA A 10 -6.39 3.04 -4.58
C ALA A 10 -7.75 2.69 -3.97
N LEU A 11 -8.76 3.52 -4.20
CA LEU A 11 -10.16 3.24 -3.82
C LEU A 11 -10.70 2.01 -4.53
N LEU A 12 -10.44 1.88 -5.84
CA LEU A 12 -10.84 0.68 -6.59
C LEU A 12 -10.16 -0.57 -6.05
N ALA A 13 -8.86 -0.52 -5.78
CA ALA A 13 -8.13 -1.64 -5.20
C ALA A 13 -8.66 -2.02 -3.81
N GLY A 14 -8.95 -1.02 -2.97
CA GLY A 14 -9.58 -1.22 -1.66
C GLY A 14 -10.97 -1.84 -1.76
N LEU A 15 -11.80 -1.36 -2.69
CA LEU A 15 -13.13 -1.91 -2.97
C LEU A 15 -13.05 -3.38 -3.42
N VAL A 16 -12.19 -3.69 -4.39
CA VAL A 16 -11.99 -5.06 -4.89
C VAL A 16 -11.50 -5.97 -3.76
N THR A 17 -10.51 -5.52 -2.98
CA THR A 17 -9.97 -6.28 -1.85
C THR A 17 -11.03 -6.55 -0.79
N GLY A 18 -11.83 -5.53 -0.44
CA GLY A 18 -12.93 -5.68 0.51
C GLY A 18 -14.04 -6.60 0.01
N ALA A 19 -14.36 -6.54 -1.29
CA ALA A 19 -15.33 -7.43 -1.93
C ALA A 19 -14.85 -8.89 -1.94
N LEU A 20 -13.56 -9.13 -2.20
CA LEU A 20 -12.95 -10.45 -2.05
C LEU A 20 -13.04 -10.96 -0.60
N GLY A 21 -12.96 -10.06 0.39
CA GLY A 21 -13.19 -10.43 1.78
C GLY A 21 -14.61 -10.93 2.06
N GLY A 22 -15.60 -10.43 1.32
CA GLY A 22 -16.96 -10.99 1.33
C GLY A 22 -17.00 -12.43 0.83
N LEU A 23 -16.23 -12.78 -0.22
CA LEU A 23 -16.13 -14.17 -0.69
C LEU A 23 -15.43 -15.09 0.32
N ALA A 24 -14.45 -14.55 1.05
CA ALA A 24 -13.75 -15.29 2.09
C ALA A 24 -14.64 -15.64 3.29
N SER A 25 -15.83 -15.05 3.43
CA SER A 25 -16.76 -15.37 4.53
C SER A 25 -17.27 -16.82 4.49
N ILE A 26 -17.11 -17.51 3.36
CA ILE A 26 -17.42 -18.94 3.22
C ILE A 26 -16.49 -19.80 4.09
N ILE A 27 -15.28 -19.31 4.36
CA ILE A 27 -14.28 -20.02 5.17
C ILE A 27 -14.53 -19.70 6.65
N PRO A 28 -14.57 -20.72 7.53
CA PRO A 28 -14.73 -20.50 8.97
C PRO A 28 -13.73 -19.49 9.51
N GLU A 29 -14.19 -18.56 10.35
CA GLU A 29 -13.37 -17.49 10.92
C GLU A 29 -12.11 -18.02 11.61
N THR A 30 -12.25 -19.06 12.42
CA THR A 30 -11.13 -19.71 13.09
C THR A 30 -10.05 -20.16 12.10
N ALA A 31 -10.43 -20.76 10.97
CA ALA A 31 -9.49 -21.19 9.95
C ALA A 31 -8.78 -20.00 9.27
N ARG A 32 -9.52 -18.90 9.01
CA ARG A 32 -8.94 -17.66 8.46
C ARG A 32 -7.92 -17.05 9.42
N LEU A 33 -8.20 -17.02 10.71
CA LEU A 33 -7.29 -16.48 11.73
C LEU A 33 -6.04 -17.36 11.92
N TRP A 34 -6.19 -18.69 11.97
CA TRP A 34 -5.05 -19.60 12.04
C TRP A 34 -4.12 -19.53 10.83
N LEU A 35 -4.67 -19.21 9.65
CA LEU A 35 -3.87 -18.94 8.46
C LEU A 35 -3.18 -17.58 8.53
N LEU A 36 -3.91 -16.54 8.96
CA LEU A 36 -3.42 -15.15 8.97
C LEU A 36 -2.34 -14.91 10.03
N ALA A 37 -2.52 -15.43 11.24
CA ALA A 37 -1.64 -15.20 12.38
C ALA A 37 -0.14 -15.48 12.10
N PRO A 38 0.26 -16.68 11.61
CA PRO A 38 1.68 -16.94 11.35
C PRO A 38 2.25 -16.04 10.26
N ILE A 39 1.45 -15.69 9.24
CA ILE A 39 1.89 -14.80 8.14
C ILE A 39 2.14 -13.39 8.66
N VAL A 40 1.23 -12.86 9.48
CA VAL A 40 1.40 -11.55 10.16
C VAL A 40 2.68 -11.56 10.98
N VAL A 41 2.88 -12.58 11.82
CA VAL A 41 4.07 -12.69 12.69
C VAL A 41 5.35 -12.69 11.86
N VAL A 42 5.43 -13.54 10.83
CA VAL A 42 6.63 -13.63 9.99
C VAL A 42 6.92 -12.30 9.29
N ILE A 43 5.93 -11.72 8.60
CA ILE A 43 6.15 -10.46 7.87
C ILE A 43 6.57 -9.33 8.82
N MET A 44 5.88 -9.21 9.97
CA MET A 44 6.18 -8.16 10.94
C MET A 44 7.58 -8.31 11.56
N LEU A 45 8.06 -9.54 11.79
CA LEU A 45 9.44 -9.76 12.25
C LEU A 45 10.46 -9.24 11.22
N PHE A 46 10.27 -9.49 9.93
CA PHE A 46 11.17 -9.00 8.89
C PHE A 46 11.10 -7.47 8.74
N GLU A 47 9.90 -6.89 8.73
CA GLU A 47 9.69 -5.44 8.63
C GLU A 47 10.33 -4.69 9.81
N LEU A 48 10.10 -5.15 11.05
CA LEU A 48 10.66 -4.52 12.25
C LEU A 48 12.18 -4.71 12.37
N ALA A 49 12.71 -5.83 11.84
CA ALA A 49 14.15 -6.07 11.75
C ALA A 49 14.83 -5.29 10.62
N GLY A 50 14.06 -4.59 9.76
CA GLY A 50 14.58 -3.87 8.60
C GLY A 50 15.20 -4.80 7.56
N ARG A 51 14.78 -6.07 7.52
CA ARG A 51 15.31 -7.07 6.58
C ARG A 51 14.39 -7.16 5.35
N PRO A 52 14.94 -7.10 4.12
CA PRO A 52 14.12 -7.16 2.92
C PRO A 52 13.49 -8.54 2.77
N LEU A 53 12.16 -8.60 2.66
CA LEU A 53 11.43 -9.80 2.28
C LEU A 53 11.02 -9.69 0.81
N SER A 54 11.61 -10.52 -0.04
CA SER A 54 11.27 -10.54 -1.48
C SER A 54 9.95 -11.29 -1.70
N LEU A 55 8.84 -10.56 -1.73
CA LEU A 55 7.55 -11.11 -2.14
C LEU A 55 7.38 -11.09 -3.68
N PRO A 56 6.52 -11.96 -4.24
CA PRO A 56 6.15 -11.91 -5.65
C PRO A 56 5.58 -10.53 -6.00
N GLN A 57 6.26 -9.80 -6.88
CA GLN A 57 5.82 -8.49 -7.34
C GLN A 57 6.30 -8.22 -8.76
N ASN A 58 5.57 -7.38 -9.48
CA ASN A 58 5.93 -6.99 -10.84
C ASN A 58 7.14 -6.03 -10.79
N ARG A 59 8.32 -6.51 -11.17
CA ARG A 59 9.58 -5.74 -11.15
C ARG A 59 9.82 -4.91 -12.41
N ARG A 60 8.81 -4.78 -13.28
CA ARG A 60 8.91 -3.91 -14.45
C ARG A 60 8.95 -2.47 -13.98
N LEU A 61 10.03 -1.77 -14.31
CA LEU A 61 10.11 -0.32 -14.15
C LEU A 61 9.06 0.32 -15.06
N VAL A 62 8.53 1.47 -14.62
CA VAL A 62 7.53 2.23 -15.37
C VAL A 62 8.05 2.46 -16.80
N PRO A 63 7.32 2.01 -17.84
CA PRO A 63 7.71 2.26 -19.22
C PRO A 63 7.86 3.77 -19.45
N GLN A 64 9.02 4.18 -19.97
CA GLN A 64 9.30 5.59 -20.29
C GLN A 64 8.35 6.12 -21.37
N ASP A 65 7.71 5.22 -22.12
CA ASP A 65 6.75 5.50 -23.20
C ASP A 65 5.43 6.15 -22.73
N VAL A 66 5.19 6.25 -21.41
CA VAL A 66 4.03 6.97 -20.86
C VAL A 66 4.32 8.48 -20.71
N ILE A 67 5.59 8.89 -20.71
CA ILE A 67 6.04 10.28 -20.57
C ILE A 67 5.74 11.18 -21.80
N PRO A 68 5.70 10.69 -23.06
CA PRO A 68 5.45 11.56 -24.23
C PRO A 68 3.98 11.92 -24.49
N ARG A 69 3.00 11.31 -23.80
CA ARG A 69 1.59 11.67 -23.99
C ARG A 69 1.30 12.93 -23.18
N ALA A 70 1.49 14.09 -23.83
CA ALA A 70 1.23 15.42 -23.29
C ALA A 70 -0.27 15.72 -23.07
N ASP A 71 -1.15 14.73 -23.26
CA ASP A 71 -2.58 14.84 -23.00
C ASP A 71 -2.89 14.69 -21.50
N PHE A 72 -3.94 15.37 -21.03
CA PHE A 72 -4.37 15.33 -19.63
C PHE A 72 -4.66 13.90 -19.11
N SER A 73 -4.91 12.95 -20.01
CA SER A 73 -5.11 11.54 -19.72
C SER A 73 -3.85 10.83 -19.22
N GLY A 74 -2.66 11.18 -19.72
CA GLY A 74 -1.41 10.49 -19.37
C GLY A 74 -1.13 10.49 -17.85
N PRO A 75 -1.04 11.66 -17.19
CA PRO A 75 -0.80 11.74 -15.75
C PRO A 75 -1.92 11.11 -14.91
N LEU A 76 -3.17 11.20 -15.36
CA LEU A 76 -4.32 10.61 -14.67
C LEU A 76 -4.28 9.08 -14.72
N GLN A 77 -4.08 8.49 -15.90
CA GLN A 77 -3.96 7.05 -16.10
C GLN A 77 -2.76 6.51 -15.33
N PHE A 78 -1.61 7.17 -15.42
CA PHE A 78 -0.42 6.75 -14.70
C PHE A 78 -0.66 6.78 -13.18
N GLY A 79 -1.29 7.84 -12.68
CA GLY A 79 -1.72 7.92 -11.28
C GLY A 79 -2.62 6.76 -10.90
N PHE A 80 -3.62 6.43 -11.70
CA PHE A 80 -4.55 5.33 -11.48
C PHE A 80 -3.86 3.97 -11.42
N GLU A 81 -3.03 3.64 -12.41
CA GLU A 81 -2.27 2.38 -12.42
C GLU A 81 -1.36 2.25 -11.20
N MET A 82 -0.72 3.35 -10.79
CA MET A 82 0.07 3.37 -9.57
C MET A 82 -0.81 3.24 -8.32
N GLY A 83 -1.98 3.87 -8.29
CA GLY A 83 -2.96 3.76 -7.22
C GLY A 83 -3.44 2.34 -6.97
N THR A 84 -3.53 1.50 -8.02
CA THR A 84 -3.88 0.08 -7.85
C THR A 84 -2.77 -0.79 -7.26
N GLY A 85 -1.52 -0.32 -7.26
CA GLY A 85 -0.35 -1.10 -6.82
C GLY A 85 0.15 -2.16 -7.82
N VAL A 86 -0.59 -2.47 -8.88
CA VAL A 86 -0.28 -3.56 -9.85
C VAL A 86 1.04 -3.34 -10.60
N ARG A 87 1.44 -2.09 -10.80
CA ARG A 87 2.71 -1.69 -11.45
C ARG A 87 3.73 -1.11 -10.47
N THR A 88 3.45 -1.17 -9.18
CA THR A 88 4.32 -0.57 -8.16
C THR A 88 5.21 -1.62 -7.53
N PHE A 89 6.52 -1.47 -7.75
CA PHE A 89 7.51 -2.14 -6.92
C PHE A 89 7.50 -1.51 -5.53
N THR A 90 7.26 -2.32 -4.50
CA THR A 90 7.23 -1.87 -3.11
C THR A 90 8.38 -2.52 -2.35
N PRO A 91 9.22 -1.74 -1.63
CA PRO A 91 10.34 -2.27 -0.86
C PRO A 91 9.91 -2.90 0.49
N THR A 92 8.63 -2.81 0.83
CA THR A 92 8.02 -3.36 2.05
C THR A 92 6.93 -4.37 1.65
N ALA A 93 6.74 -5.38 2.50
CA ALA A 93 5.69 -6.40 2.40
C ALA A 93 4.36 -5.95 3.02
N LEU A 94 4.31 -4.77 3.66
CA LEU A 94 3.12 -4.28 4.36
C LEU A 94 1.87 -4.15 3.47
N PRO A 95 1.92 -3.65 2.22
CA PRO A 95 0.71 -3.58 1.38
C PRO A 95 0.15 -4.96 1.02
N GLN A 96 1.01 -5.95 0.80
CA GLN A 96 0.59 -7.33 0.55
C GLN A 96 -0.04 -7.95 1.79
N LEU A 97 0.54 -7.71 2.97
CA LEU A 97 -0.04 -8.14 4.24
C LEU A 97 -1.39 -7.46 4.50
N LEU A 98 -1.51 -6.17 4.22
CA LEU A 98 -2.75 -5.41 4.35
C LEU A 98 -3.87 -6.00 3.49
N VAL A 99 -3.58 -6.35 2.23
CA VAL A 99 -4.53 -7.05 1.35
C VAL A 99 -4.99 -8.36 1.98
N LEU A 100 -4.05 -9.17 2.47
CA LEU A 100 -4.36 -10.46 3.09
C LEU A 100 -5.26 -10.30 4.32
N VAL A 101 -4.96 -9.33 5.19
CA VAL A 101 -5.76 -9.00 6.38
C VAL A 101 -7.18 -8.60 5.96
N ILE A 102 -7.34 -7.71 4.98
CA ILE A 102 -8.67 -7.25 4.55
C ILE A 102 -9.48 -8.39 3.97
N VAL A 103 -8.87 -9.23 3.14
CA VAL A 103 -9.56 -10.38 2.53
C VAL A 103 -9.95 -11.40 3.61
N LEU A 104 -9.03 -11.76 4.51
CA LEU A 104 -9.33 -12.82 5.48
C LEU A 104 -10.16 -12.33 6.66
N ALA A 105 -10.18 -11.03 6.96
CA ALA A 105 -10.71 -10.54 8.23
C ALA A 105 -11.45 -9.19 8.17
N GLY A 106 -11.23 -8.34 7.16
CA GLY A 106 -11.76 -6.97 7.15
C GLY A 106 -13.12 -6.82 6.45
N GLY A 107 -13.21 -7.24 5.19
CA GLY A 107 -14.37 -6.97 4.33
C GLY A 107 -14.41 -5.54 3.76
N LEU A 108 -15.59 -5.08 3.30
CA LEU A 108 -15.74 -3.86 2.50
C LEU A 108 -15.30 -2.56 3.20
N GLY A 109 -15.74 -2.35 4.44
CA GLY A 109 -15.42 -1.12 5.19
C GLY A 109 -13.91 -0.94 5.40
N PRO A 110 -13.20 -1.90 6.01
CA PRO A 110 -11.75 -1.89 6.12
C PRO A 110 -11.04 -1.83 4.77
N GLY A 111 -11.59 -2.46 3.72
CA GLY A 111 -11.07 -2.37 2.36
C GLY A 111 -11.06 -0.95 1.80
N LEU A 112 -12.16 -0.21 1.94
CA LEU A 112 -12.25 1.19 1.51
C LEU A 112 -11.33 2.11 2.32
N LEU A 113 -11.28 1.93 3.64
CA LEU A 113 -10.38 2.71 4.52
C LEU A 113 -8.91 2.45 4.19
N ALA A 114 -8.54 1.20 3.93
CA ALA A 114 -7.20 0.84 3.49
C ALA A 114 -6.87 1.43 2.12
N GLY A 115 -7.80 1.38 1.16
CA GLY A 115 -7.64 2.02 -0.14
C GLY A 115 -7.44 3.54 -0.01
N LEU A 116 -8.23 4.21 0.82
CA LEU A 116 -8.06 5.62 1.14
C LEU A 116 -6.68 5.91 1.76
N GLY A 117 -6.29 5.18 2.81
CA GLY A 117 -5.00 5.35 3.48
C GLY A 117 -3.81 5.10 2.56
N PHE A 118 -3.89 4.04 1.75
CA PHE A 118 -2.88 3.73 0.72
C PHE A 118 -2.76 4.86 -0.30
N GLY A 119 -3.90 5.34 -0.81
CA GLY A 119 -3.95 6.47 -1.71
C GLY A 119 -3.30 7.70 -1.09
N VAL A 120 -3.79 8.15 0.06
CA VAL A 120 -3.31 9.34 0.76
C VAL A 120 -1.80 9.26 1.02
N GLY A 121 -1.31 8.16 1.59
CA GLY A 121 0.11 7.97 1.86
C GLY A 121 0.98 8.12 0.61
N ARG A 122 0.52 7.59 -0.53
CA ARG A 122 1.22 7.72 -1.81
C ARG A 122 1.10 9.09 -2.45
N ALA A 123 0.02 9.83 -2.23
CA ALA A 123 -0.12 11.20 -2.71
C ALA A 123 0.69 12.21 -1.87
N LEU A 124 0.84 11.95 -0.56
CA LEU A 124 1.63 12.79 0.35
C LEU A 124 3.10 12.83 -0.02
N MET A 125 3.66 11.76 -0.57
CA MET A 125 5.06 11.71 -0.98
C MET A 125 5.42 12.74 -2.07
N PRO A 126 4.84 12.70 -3.28
CA PRO A 126 5.13 13.70 -4.31
C PRO A 126 4.64 15.10 -3.91
N LEU A 127 3.55 15.20 -3.13
CA LEU A 127 3.05 16.49 -2.66
C LEU A 127 4.03 17.17 -1.68
N SER A 128 4.49 16.45 -0.66
CA SER A 128 5.47 16.99 0.30
C SER A 128 6.80 17.34 -0.36
N ARG A 129 7.23 16.55 -1.35
CA ARG A 129 8.40 16.88 -2.17
C ARG A 129 8.19 18.13 -3.02
N ALA A 130 7.01 18.30 -3.63
CA ALA A 130 6.70 19.50 -4.42
C ALA A 130 6.62 20.75 -3.54
N LEU A 131 6.11 20.61 -2.32
CA LEU A 131 5.97 21.70 -1.35
C LEU A 131 7.27 22.00 -0.59
N SER A 132 8.33 21.19 -0.73
CA SER A 132 9.55 21.35 0.08
C SER A 132 10.39 22.57 -0.28
N GLY A 133 10.19 23.17 -1.45
CA GLY A 133 11.01 24.26 -2.01
C GLY A 133 12.43 23.85 -2.42
N ASP A 134 12.98 22.79 -1.81
CA ASP A 134 14.26 22.17 -2.13
C ASP A 134 14.06 20.64 -2.26
N PRO A 135 13.81 20.14 -3.48
CA PRO A 135 13.55 18.73 -3.71
C PRO A 135 14.77 17.84 -3.44
N ARG A 136 16.00 18.33 -3.68
CA ARG A 136 17.23 17.54 -3.47
C ARG A 136 17.44 17.26 -1.99
N ARG A 137 17.32 18.29 -1.16
CA ARG A 137 17.43 18.13 0.29
C ARG A 137 16.32 17.25 0.87
N TRP A 138 15.11 17.34 0.30
CA TRP A 138 14.02 16.45 0.67
C TRP A 138 14.36 14.98 0.35
N ASP A 139 14.86 14.70 -0.86
CA ASP A 139 15.26 13.35 -1.28
C ASP A 139 16.35 12.77 -0.35
N THR A 140 17.37 13.57 0.01
CA THR A 140 18.43 13.14 0.94
C THR A 140 17.89 12.83 2.34
N LYS A 141 17.01 13.67 2.87
CA LYS A 141 16.38 13.45 4.19
C LYS A 141 15.49 12.21 4.22
N LEU A 142 14.75 11.97 3.15
CA LEU A 142 13.91 10.78 3.02
C LEU A 142 14.77 9.51 3.02
N LEU A 143 15.83 9.48 2.21
CA LEU A 143 16.74 8.33 2.15
C LEU A 143 17.36 8.03 3.51
N ALA A 144 17.80 9.07 4.24
CA ALA A 144 18.33 8.93 5.59
C ALA A 144 17.30 8.45 6.63
N SER A 145 16.00 8.69 6.40
CA SER A 145 14.91 8.35 7.33
C SER A 145 14.09 7.13 6.89
N THR A 146 14.39 6.49 5.75
CA THR A 146 13.55 5.43 5.17
C THR A 146 13.35 4.25 6.14
N ALA A 147 14.38 3.83 6.86
CA ALA A 147 14.27 2.77 7.87
C ALA A 147 13.38 3.15 9.08
N TRP A 148 13.34 4.44 9.44
CA TRP A 148 12.45 4.94 10.48
C TRP A 148 11.01 5.01 9.99
N VAL A 149 10.79 5.52 8.76
CA VAL A 149 9.47 5.55 8.13
C VAL A 149 8.88 4.14 8.03
N GLY A 150 9.67 3.16 7.58
CA GLY A 150 9.24 1.76 7.52
C GLY A 150 8.80 1.21 8.88
N ARG A 151 9.59 1.45 9.94
CA ARG A 151 9.25 1.04 11.31
C ARG A 151 7.97 1.71 11.81
N LEU A 152 7.79 3.01 11.57
CA LEU A 152 6.57 3.73 11.94
C LEU A 152 5.34 3.16 11.22
N CYS A 153 5.45 2.84 9.93
CA CYS A 153 4.38 2.18 9.18
C CYS A 153 4.06 0.79 9.76
N ALA A 154 5.08 -0.01 10.07
CA ALA A 154 4.92 -1.33 10.66
C ALA A 154 4.25 -1.25 12.06
N THR A 155 4.68 -0.32 12.91
CA THR A 155 4.06 -0.10 14.23
C THR A 155 2.62 0.39 14.10
N GLY A 156 2.35 1.36 13.22
CA GLY A 156 0.99 1.84 12.95
C GLY A 156 0.08 0.73 12.43
N PHE A 157 0.61 -0.17 11.60
CA PHE A 157 -0.12 -1.34 11.12
C PHE A 157 -0.49 -2.29 12.26
N LEU A 158 0.44 -2.63 13.16
CA LEU A 158 0.16 -3.45 14.35
C LEU A 158 -0.88 -2.82 15.27
N LEU A 159 -0.76 -1.50 15.52
CA LEU A 159 -1.73 -0.78 16.34
C LEU A 159 -3.13 -0.83 15.71
N SER A 160 -3.22 -0.69 14.38
CA SER A 160 -4.48 -0.79 13.65
C SER A 160 -5.10 -2.18 13.76
N LEU A 161 -4.27 -3.24 13.67
CA LEU A 161 -4.73 -4.62 13.87
C LEU A 161 -5.21 -4.87 15.30
N ALA A 162 -4.48 -4.38 16.30
CA ALA A 162 -4.85 -4.53 17.69
C ALA A 162 -6.21 -3.86 17.97
N LEU A 163 -6.42 -2.65 17.47
CA LEU A 163 -7.68 -1.90 17.63
C LEU A 163 -8.87 -2.52 16.91
N LEU A 164 -8.64 -3.26 15.82
CA LEU A 164 -9.72 -3.96 15.13
C LEU A 164 -10.26 -5.13 15.95
N TRP A 165 -9.39 -5.80 16.74
CA TRP A 165 -9.69 -7.02 17.51
C TRP A 165 -9.90 -6.80 19.01
N THR A 166 -10.03 -5.55 19.46
CA THR A 166 -10.56 -5.19 20.78
C THR A 166 -12.03 -4.88 20.70
#